data_AF-G7DV39-F1
#
_entry.id   AF-G7DV39-F1
#
_cell.length_a   1.000
_cell.length_b   1.000
_cell.length_c   1.000
_cell.angle_alpha   90.00
_cell.angle_beta   90.00
_cell.angle_gamma   90.00
#
_symmetry.space_group_name_H-M   'P 1'
#
loop_
_entity.id
_entity.type
_entity.pdbx_description
1 polymer ?
#
loop_
_entity_poly.entity_id
_entity_poly.type
_entity_poly.pdbx_seq_one_letter_code
_entity_poly.pdbx_strand_id
1 'polypeptide(L)'
;MPPKRDLNKASFENSDFPILCETCLGPSPYLRITKQDYGQECKICTRPFTVFRWNPGSGARFKKTEVCQSCAKIKNVCQTCLLDLVYELPVQVRDTALGRLEGAPSTDINRQYYIQNLENSGALDNAAKGVAAYGGGKSDSAAKELLKSLARQTPDYKRNRPHLCSFFAKGECSRGDACPYRHELPQANAMPSQTIQERYAGTSDAVGRAILAKAASSKGLTPPEDTSVMSLYLTSLPEAGQVSTDLSSALKTWFLEHTSGLAPASIKSVTVVEASHCAFVNFTSRQAAESAAATAGTIGITLEGRPISIAWGRSRAKRAPAIAA
;
A
#
# COMPACT_ATOMS: atom_id res chain seq x y z
N MET A 1 -28.36 -29.46 24.01
CA MET A 1 -28.62 -28.08 23.54
C MET A 1 -27.29 -27.45 23.17
N PRO A 2 -27.08 -27.00 21.92
CA PRO A 2 -25.91 -26.20 21.61
C PRO A 2 -25.97 -24.91 22.45
N PRO A 3 -24.84 -24.41 22.96
CA PRO A 3 -24.82 -23.22 23.81
C PRO A 3 -25.42 -22.04 23.06
N LYS A 4 -26.31 -21.30 23.74
CA LYS A 4 -26.94 -20.08 23.20
C LYS A 4 -25.83 -19.15 22.71
N ARG A 5 -25.85 -18.82 21.42
CA ARG A 5 -24.89 -17.89 20.80
C ARG A 5 -25.11 -16.52 21.42
N ASP A 6 -24.18 -16.09 22.26
CA ASP A 6 -24.10 -14.69 22.69
C ASP A 6 -24.07 -13.82 21.42
N LEU A 7 -25.07 -12.96 21.23
CA LEU A 7 -25.19 -12.08 20.06
C LEU A 7 -23.97 -11.14 19.86
N ASN A 8 -23.21 -10.91 20.94
CA ASN A 8 -21.97 -10.12 20.95
C ASN A 8 -20.69 -10.97 20.81
N LYS A 9 -20.80 -12.30 20.76
CA LYS A 9 -19.66 -13.21 20.61
C LYS A 9 -19.46 -13.50 19.14
N ALA A 10 -18.50 -12.77 18.57
CA ALA A 10 -17.92 -12.89 17.24
C ALA A 10 -18.57 -13.96 16.35
N SER A 11 -19.30 -13.51 15.32
CA SER A 11 -19.64 -14.38 14.19
C SER A 11 -18.32 -14.94 13.64
N PHE A 12 -18.08 -16.23 13.85
CA PHE A 12 -16.89 -16.87 13.32
C PHE A 12 -17.08 -17.10 11.82
N GLU A 13 -16.04 -16.81 11.04
CA GLU A 13 -16.11 -16.97 9.59
C GLU A 13 -15.98 -18.46 9.21
N ASN A 14 -17.07 -19.00 8.65
CA ASN A 14 -17.04 -20.27 7.93
C ASN A 14 -17.21 -19.99 6.44
N SER A 15 -16.15 -20.26 5.67
CA SER A 15 -16.12 -20.05 4.22
C SER A 15 -15.72 -21.33 3.50
N ASP A 16 -16.23 -21.53 2.29
CA ASP A 16 -16.01 -22.76 1.53
C ASP A 16 -14.82 -22.71 0.57
N PHE A 17 -14.50 -21.53 0.04
CA PHE A 17 -13.41 -21.36 -0.91
C PHE A 17 -12.64 -20.06 -0.68
N PRO A 18 -11.29 -20.05 -0.70
CA PRO A 18 -10.49 -18.86 -0.41
C PRO A 18 -10.48 -17.83 -1.55
N ILE A 19 -10.23 -16.57 -1.21
CA ILE A 19 -10.04 -15.45 -2.14
C ILE A 19 -8.53 -15.31 -2.43
N LEU A 20 -8.10 -15.77 -3.60
CA LEU A 20 -6.68 -15.87 -3.97
C LEU A 20 -6.42 -15.31 -5.37
N CYS A 21 -5.20 -14.83 -5.60
CA CYS A 21 -4.73 -14.48 -6.94
C CYS A 21 -4.09 -15.69 -7.65
N GLU A 22 -4.04 -15.63 -8.98
CA GLU A 22 -3.49 -16.68 -9.85
C GLU A 22 -2.03 -17.01 -9.51
N THR A 23 -1.23 -15.99 -9.22
CA THR A 23 0.16 -16.19 -8.82
C THR A 23 0.31 -16.97 -7.52
N CYS A 24 -0.62 -16.86 -6.58
CA CYS A 24 -0.59 -17.64 -5.33
C CYS A 24 -1.14 -19.05 -5.49
N LEU A 25 -2.11 -19.25 -6.38
CA LEU A 25 -2.63 -20.58 -6.72
C LEU A 25 -1.58 -21.40 -7.47
N GLY A 26 -0.78 -20.77 -8.32
CA GLY A 26 0.29 -21.42 -9.08
C GLY A 26 -0.14 -21.72 -10.53
N PRO A 27 0.77 -22.28 -11.35
CA PRO A 27 0.52 -22.50 -12.77
C PRO A 27 -0.36 -23.73 -13.07
N SER A 28 -0.56 -24.63 -12.09
CA SER A 28 -1.35 -25.84 -12.30
C SER A 28 -2.85 -25.53 -12.21
N PRO A 29 -3.67 -25.95 -13.19
CA PRO A 29 -5.13 -25.83 -13.12
C PRO A 29 -5.75 -26.79 -12.11
N TYR A 30 -5.05 -27.88 -11.78
CA TYR A 30 -5.49 -28.86 -10.79
C TYR A 30 -4.79 -28.60 -9.46
N LEU A 31 -5.58 -28.39 -8.41
CA LEU A 31 -5.11 -28.04 -7.08
C LEU A 31 -5.76 -28.94 -6.04
N ARG A 32 -4.94 -29.35 -5.06
CA ARG A 32 -5.41 -30.02 -3.84
C ARG A 32 -5.29 -29.05 -2.68
N ILE A 33 -6.41 -28.72 -2.06
CA ILE A 33 -6.52 -27.76 -0.97
C ILE A 33 -7.08 -28.48 0.25
N THR A 34 -6.44 -28.30 1.41
CA THR A 34 -6.98 -28.74 2.70
C THR A 34 -7.70 -27.56 3.37
N LYS A 35 -8.96 -27.76 3.75
CA LYS A 35 -9.78 -26.81 4.52
C LYS A 35 -9.70 -27.17 6.01
N GLN A 36 -9.37 -26.19 6.85
CA GLN A 36 -9.39 -26.33 8.30
C GLN A 36 -10.23 -25.20 8.90
N ASP A 37 -11.39 -25.55 9.45
CA ASP A 37 -12.30 -24.60 10.07
C ASP A 37 -11.68 -24.05 11.35
N TYR A 38 -11.72 -22.72 11.51
CA TYR A 38 -11.19 -22.01 12.68
C TYR A 38 -9.74 -22.35 13.05
N GLY A 39 -8.90 -22.65 12.03
CA GLY A 39 -7.55 -23.16 12.23
C GLY A 39 -6.55 -22.13 12.78
N GLN A 40 -6.71 -20.85 12.43
CA GLN A 40 -5.84 -19.76 12.89
C GLN A 40 -6.62 -18.46 13.05
N GLU A 41 -6.08 -17.54 13.85
CA GLU A 41 -6.54 -16.15 13.92
C GLU A 41 -6.03 -15.31 12.73
N CYS A 42 -6.88 -14.40 12.27
CA CYS A 42 -6.55 -13.45 11.21
C CYS A 42 -5.45 -12.49 11.68
N LYS A 43 -4.42 -12.29 10.85
CA LYS A 43 -3.31 -11.36 11.17
C LYS A 43 -3.69 -9.87 11.22
N ILE A 44 -4.93 -9.52 10.88
CA ILE A 44 -5.43 -8.14 10.86
C ILE A 44 -6.50 -7.90 11.92
N CYS A 45 -7.56 -8.71 11.95
CA CYS A 45 -8.69 -8.52 12.87
C CYS A 45 -8.67 -9.42 14.10
N THR A 46 -7.65 -10.28 14.23
CA THR A 46 -7.46 -11.26 15.31
C THR A 46 -8.63 -12.23 15.54
N ARG A 47 -9.59 -12.30 14.60
CA ARG A 47 -10.70 -13.26 14.64
C ARG A 47 -10.27 -14.61 14.05
N PRO A 48 -10.69 -15.74 14.64
CA PRO A 48 -10.45 -17.06 14.05
C PRO A 48 -11.21 -17.19 12.72
N PHE A 49 -10.56 -17.80 11.73
CA PHE A 49 -11.13 -17.97 10.39
C PHE A 49 -10.75 -19.33 9.80
N THR A 50 -11.38 -19.66 8.68
CA THR A 50 -11.12 -20.91 7.95
C THR A 50 -9.79 -20.81 7.19
N VAL A 51 -8.85 -21.72 7.51
CA VAL A 51 -7.53 -21.76 6.88
C VAL A 51 -7.54 -22.75 5.73
N PHE A 52 -7.12 -22.27 4.57
CA PHE A 52 -6.91 -23.10 3.40
C PHE A 52 -5.41 -23.25 3.20
N ARG A 53 -4.94 -24.48 2.94
CA ARG A 53 -3.53 -24.78 2.67
C ARG A 53 -3.40 -25.62 1.41
N TRP A 54 -2.48 -25.24 0.52
CA TRP A 54 -2.25 -25.89 -0.78
C TRP A 54 -0.78 -25.82 -1.19
N ASN A 55 -0.39 -26.65 -2.16
CA ASN A 55 0.91 -26.55 -2.82
C ASN A 55 0.73 -25.95 -4.23
N PRO A 56 1.29 -24.76 -4.52
CA PRO A 56 1.15 -24.12 -5.83
C PRO A 56 1.83 -24.85 -7.01
N GLY A 57 2.83 -25.70 -6.74
CA GLY A 57 3.55 -26.39 -7.83
C GLY A 57 4.76 -27.18 -7.36
N SER A 58 5.43 -27.83 -8.32
CA SER A 58 6.68 -28.54 -8.04
C SER A 58 7.78 -27.56 -7.60
N GLY A 59 8.46 -27.86 -6.50
CA GLY A 59 9.48 -26.98 -5.91
C GLY A 59 8.96 -25.71 -5.25
N ALA A 60 7.64 -25.54 -5.11
CA ALA A 60 7.03 -24.45 -4.35
C ALA A 60 6.85 -24.84 -2.87
N ARG A 61 6.77 -23.83 -1.99
CA ARG A 61 6.34 -24.05 -0.61
C ARG A 61 4.84 -24.17 -0.53
N PHE A 62 4.37 -24.94 0.46
CA PHE A 62 2.98 -24.89 0.86
C PHE A 62 2.60 -23.47 1.27
N LYS A 63 1.55 -22.95 0.64
CA LYS A 63 0.96 -21.66 0.97
C LYS A 63 -0.31 -21.90 1.78
N LYS A 64 -0.67 -20.89 2.56
CA LYS A 64 -1.91 -20.86 3.33
C LYS A 64 -2.51 -19.47 3.31
N THR A 65 -3.79 -19.36 3.65
CA THR A 65 -4.45 -18.08 3.90
C THR A 65 -3.94 -17.48 5.22
N GLU A 66 -3.64 -16.17 5.22
CA GLU A 66 -3.13 -15.43 6.39
C GLU A 66 -4.16 -14.46 6.97
N VAL A 67 -5.17 -14.07 6.18
CA VAL A 67 -6.25 -13.17 6.60
C VAL A 67 -7.62 -13.76 6.29
N CYS A 68 -8.60 -13.36 7.10
CA CYS A 68 -10.00 -13.74 6.95
C CYS A 68 -10.62 -13.16 5.65
N GLN A 69 -11.68 -13.76 5.13
CA GLN A 69 -12.34 -13.26 3.92
C GLN A 69 -12.92 -11.87 4.12
N SER A 70 -13.42 -11.53 5.31
CA SER A 70 -13.93 -10.18 5.57
C SER A 70 -12.84 -9.12 5.36
N CYS A 71 -11.64 -9.34 5.89
CA CYS A 71 -10.49 -8.45 5.67
C CYS A 71 -10.06 -8.41 4.20
N ALA A 72 -10.09 -9.56 3.50
CA ALA A 72 -9.79 -9.62 2.08
C ALA A 72 -10.82 -8.87 1.23
N LYS A 73 -12.12 -9.00 1.51
CA LYS A 73 -13.24 -8.35 0.82
C LYS A 73 -13.29 -6.84 1.07
N ILE A 74 -12.89 -6.34 2.25
CA ILE A 74 -12.86 -4.89 2.57
C ILE A 74 -11.82 -4.15 1.72
N LYS A 75 -10.65 -4.76 1.52
CA LYS A 75 -9.53 -4.16 0.79
C LYS A 75 -9.33 -4.76 -0.60
N ASN A 76 -10.16 -5.69 -1.09
CA ASN A 76 -10.03 -6.39 -2.37
C ASN A 76 -8.63 -6.98 -2.59
N VAL A 77 -8.16 -7.76 -1.62
CA VAL A 77 -6.82 -8.35 -1.64
C VAL A 77 -6.86 -9.87 -1.58
N CYS A 78 -5.82 -10.51 -2.10
CA CYS A 78 -5.57 -11.93 -1.90
C CYS A 78 -5.28 -12.25 -0.43
N GLN A 79 -5.90 -13.31 0.09
CA GLN A 79 -5.77 -13.73 1.49
C GLN A 79 -4.35 -14.16 1.92
N THR A 80 -3.44 -14.41 0.96
CA THR A 80 -2.07 -14.84 1.25
C THR A 80 -1.03 -13.79 0.94
N CYS A 81 -1.07 -13.18 -0.25
CA CYS A 81 -0.04 -12.19 -0.63
C CYS A 81 -0.40 -10.75 -0.25
N LEU A 82 -1.66 -10.46 0.11
CA LEU A 82 -2.18 -9.12 0.44
C LEU A 82 -2.05 -8.10 -0.70
N LEU A 83 -1.86 -8.58 -1.93
CA LEU A 83 -1.88 -7.75 -3.12
C LEU A 83 -3.31 -7.66 -3.65
N ASP A 84 -3.59 -6.56 -4.35
CA ASP A 84 -4.86 -6.34 -5.01
C ASP A 84 -5.18 -7.45 -6.03
N LEU A 85 -6.44 -7.87 -6.09
CA LEU A 85 -6.87 -8.96 -6.97
C LEU A 85 -6.95 -8.56 -8.45
N VAL A 86 -7.03 -7.26 -8.78
CA VAL A 86 -7.21 -6.77 -10.15
C VAL A 86 -5.87 -6.45 -10.80
N TYR A 87 -5.01 -5.70 -10.09
CA TYR A 87 -3.75 -5.19 -10.63
C TYR A 87 -2.51 -5.93 -10.09
N GLU A 88 -2.68 -6.82 -9.09
CA GLU A 88 -1.59 -7.48 -8.36
C GLU A 88 -0.55 -6.49 -7.77
N LEU A 89 -0.98 -5.29 -7.41
CA LEU A 89 -0.15 -4.26 -6.80
C LEU A 89 -0.37 -4.18 -5.27
N PRO A 90 0.62 -3.66 -4.52
CA PRO A 90 0.43 -3.37 -3.10
C PRO A 90 -0.73 -2.41 -2.85
N VAL A 91 -1.40 -2.58 -1.70
CA VAL A 91 -2.55 -1.75 -1.29
C VAL A 91 -2.22 -0.26 -1.34
N GLN A 92 -1.02 0.12 -0.87
CA GLN A 92 -0.53 1.49 -0.90
C GLN A 92 -0.59 2.09 -2.32
N VAL A 93 -0.01 1.41 -3.32
CA VAL A 93 0.07 1.94 -4.69
C VAL A 93 -1.32 2.14 -5.28
N ARG A 94 -2.21 1.18 -5.04
CA ARG A 94 -3.59 1.23 -5.52
C ARG A 94 -4.40 2.33 -4.86
N ASP A 95 -4.37 2.40 -3.54
CA ASP A 95 -5.18 3.35 -2.77
C ASP A 95 -4.69 4.79 -3.03
N THR A 96 -3.37 4.99 -3.15
CA THR A 96 -2.75 6.25 -3.59
C THR A 96 -3.23 6.64 -5.00
N ALA A 97 -3.15 5.75 -5.99
CA ALA A 97 -3.56 6.07 -7.36
C ALA A 97 -5.07 6.38 -7.49
N LEU A 98 -5.92 5.69 -6.74
CA LEU A 98 -7.37 5.88 -6.76
C LEU A 98 -7.85 7.03 -5.85
N GLY A 99 -6.94 7.71 -5.14
CA GLY A 99 -7.30 8.75 -4.16
C GLY A 99 -8.21 8.23 -3.06
N ARG A 100 -8.10 6.95 -2.72
CA ARG A 100 -8.95 6.32 -1.70
C ARG A 100 -8.38 6.59 -0.32
N LEU A 101 -9.08 7.41 0.44
CA LEU A 101 -8.77 7.61 1.85
C LEU A 101 -9.01 6.32 2.64
N GLU A 102 -8.08 6.00 3.53
CA GLU A 102 -8.24 4.92 4.51
C GLU A 102 -9.36 5.28 5.50
N GLY A 103 -10.62 5.01 5.15
CA GLY A 103 -11.75 5.13 6.07
C GLY A 103 -11.78 4.02 7.14
N ALA A 104 -10.84 3.08 7.10
CA ALA A 104 -10.78 1.97 8.05
C ALA A 104 -9.98 2.38 9.30
N PRO A 105 -10.57 2.29 10.50
CA PRO A 105 -9.86 2.67 11.73
C PRO A 105 -8.64 1.77 11.98
N SER A 106 -7.55 2.38 12.45
CA SER A 106 -6.27 1.70 12.66
C SER A 106 -6.25 0.85 13.95
N THR A 107 -6.83 1.37 15.03
CA THR A 107 -6.92 0.73 16.35
C THR A 107 -7.76 -0.54 16.35
N ASP A 108 -7.31 -1.57 17.07
CA ASP A 108 -7.89 -2.92 17.07
C ASP A 108 -9.38 -2.97 17.43
N ILE A 109 -9.80 -2.25 18.48
CA ILE A 109 -11.20 -2.25 18.95
C ILE A 109 -12.13 -1.62 17.89
N ASN A 110 -11.77 -0.43 17.39
CA ASN A 110 -12.57 0.26 16.39
C ASN A 110 -12.61 -0.52 15.06
N ARG A 111 -11.51 -1.19 14.72
CA ARG A 111 -11.44 -2.07 13.55
C ARG A 111 -12.39 -3.26 13.69
N GLN A 112 -12.41 -3.92 14.84
CA GLN A 112 -13.32 -5.04 15.10
C GLN A 112 -14.79 -4.59 15.03
N TYR A 113 -15.12 -3.45 15.62
CA TYR A 113 -16.46 -2.87 15.55
C TYR A 113 -16.87 -2.53 14.11
N TYR A 114 -15.97 -1.87 13.37
CA TYR A 114 -16.19 -1.53 11.96
C TYR A 114 -16.44 -2.77 11.09
N ILE A 115 -15.62 -3.81 11.26
CA ILE A 115 -15.79 -5.08 10.54
C ILE A 115 -17.11 -5.75 10.92
N GLN A 116 -17.48 -5.76 12.21
CA GLN A 116 -18.75 -6.34 12.66
C GLN A 116 -19.96 -5.64 12.03
N ASN A 117 -19.93 -4.31 11.95
CA ASN A 117 -21.00 -3.54 11.31
C ASN A 117 -21.08 -3.80 9.80
N LEU A 118 -19.94 -3.94 9.12
CA LEU A 118 -19.89 -4.31 7.70
C LEU A 118 -20.39 -5.73 7.42
N GLU A 119 -20.09 -6.68 8.31
CA GLU A 119 -20.60 -8.05 8.23
C GLU A 119 -22.11 -8.09 8.46
N ASN A 120 -22.59 -7.41 9.50
CA ASN A 120 -24.01 -7.36 9.85
C ASN A 120 -24.87 -6.65 8.78
N SER A 121 -24.32 -5.64 8.11
CA SER A 121 -25.03 -4.92 7.06
C SER A 121 -25.07 -5.66 5.72
N GLY A 122 -24.40 -6.81 5.58
CA GLY A 122 -24.26 -7.52 4.31
C GLY A 122 -23.52 -6.73 3.22
N ALA A 123 -22.95 -5.56 3.59
CA ALA A 123 -22.23 -4.68 2.67
C ALA A 123 -20.99 -5.37 2.08
N LEU A 124 -20.40 -6.31 2.82
CA LEU A 124 -19.29 -7.15 2.36
C LEU A 124 -19.65 -8.04 1.16
N ASP A 125 -20.87 -8.60 1.12
CA ASP A 125 -21.29 -9.46 0.02
C ASP A 125 -21.74 -8.65 -1.20
N ASN A 126 -22.23 -7.43 -0.98
CA ASN A 126 -22.46 -6.45 -2.06
C ASN A 126 -21.16 -5.83 -2.58
N ALA A 127 -20.13 -5.68 -1.74
CA ALA A 127 -18.79 -5.26 -2.13
C ALA A 127 -18.11 -6.29 -3.04
N ALA A 128 -18.32 -7.59 -2.78
CA ALA A 128 -17.87 -8.68 -3.65
C ALA A 128 -18.52 -8.68 -5.04
N LYS A 129 -19.70 -8.03 -5.20
CA LYS A 129 -20.36 -7.85 -6.50
C LYS A 129 -19.87 -6.63 -7.30
N GLY A 130 -18.84 -5.91 -6.82
CA GLY A 130 -18.15 -4.88 -7.59
C GLY A 130 -18.92 -3.59 -7.86
N VAL A 131 -20.13 -3.40 -7.31
CA VAL A 131 -21.04 -2.33 -7.78
C VAL A 131 -21.18 -1.12 -6.84
N ALA A 132 -20.82 -1.19 -5.54
CA ALA A 132 -21.11 -0.06 -4.64
C ALA A 132 -20.04 0.32 -3.61
N ALA A 133 -19.13 -0.58 -3.20
CA ALA A 133 -18.11 -0.25 -2.21
C ALA A 133 -16.76 0.18 -2.83
N TYR A 134 -16.51 -0.19 -4.08
CA TYR A 134 -15.28 0.10 -4.82
C TYR A 134 -15.46 1.28 -5.79
N GLY A 135 -16.04 2.37 -5.26
CA GLY A 135 -16.40 3.63 -5.92
C GLY A 135 -15.78 3.85 -7.29
N GLY A 136 -16.51 3.47 -8.34
CA GLY A 136 -16.20 3.81 -9.72
C GLY A 136 -16.76 5.17 -10.06
N GLY A 137 -16.19 6.24 -9.50
CA GLY A 137 -16.43 7.59 -9.99
C GLY A 137 -15.84 7.74 -11.40
N LYS A 138 -16.41 8.61 -12.24
CA LYS A 138 -15.89 8.89 -13.60
C LYS A 138 -14.44 9.43 -13.61
N SER A 139 -13.92 9.87 -12.45
CA SER A 139 -12.53 10.26 -12.20
C SER A 139 -11.54 9.08 -12.16
N ASP A 140 -12.01 7.83 -12.19
CA ASP A 140 -11.16 6.64 -12.06
C ASP A 140 -10.42 6.21 -13.33
N SER A 141 -10.80 6.68 -14.54
CA SER A 141 -10.26 6.08 -15.78
C SER A 141 -8.74 6.26 -15.91
N ALA A 142 -8.24 7.48 -15.65
CA ALA A 142 -6.81 7.78 -15.69
C ALA A 142 -6.03 7.04 -14.60
N ALA A 143 -6.61 6.93 -13.39
CA ALA A 143 -6.01 6.17 -12.29
C ALA A 143 -5.94 4.66 -12.60
N LYS A 144 -6.97 4.11 -13.23
CA LYS A 144 -7.01 2.69 -13.67
C LYS A 144 -6.00 2.43 -14.78
N GLU A 145 -5.81 3.34 -15.72
CA GLU A 145 -4.80 3.24 -16.76
C GLU A 145 -3.38 3.27 -16.17
N LEU A 146 -3.13 4.19 -15.23
CA LEU A 146 -1.87 4.24 -14.49
C LEU A 146 -1.60 2.94 -13.75
N LEU A 147 -2.58 2.41 -13.01
CA LEU A 147 -2.44 1.14 -12.29
C LEU A 147 -2.20 -0.04 -13.23
N LYS A 148 -2.85 -0.06 -14.39
CA LYS A 148 -2.62 -1.07 -15.43
C LYS A 148 -1.20 -0.96 -16.02
N SER A 149 -0.65 0.25 -16.14
CA SER A 149 0.74 0.45 -16.60
C SER A 149 1.78 -0.05 -15.59
N LEU A 150 1.47 0.05 -14.29
CA LEU A 150 2.34 -0.41 -13.20
C LEU A 150 2.17 -1.90 -12.90
N ALA A 151 1.01 -2.47 -13.22
CA ALA A 151 0.69 -3.88 -13.03
C ALA A 151 1.63 -4.78 -13.84
N ARG A 152 1.97 -5.93 -13.26
CA ARG A 152 2.80 -6.92 -13.96
C ARG A 152 1.95 -7.66 -14.98
N GLN A 153 2.48 -7.85 -16.18
CA GLN A 153 1.81 -8.60 -17.25
C GLN A 153 1.93 -10.12 -17.06
N THR A 154 2.99 -10.60 -16.39
CA THR A 154 3.26 -12.03 -16.21
C THR A 154 3.30 -12.42 -14.73
N PRO A 155 2.80 -13.61 -14.37
CA PRO A 155 2.79 -14.09 -12.99
C PRO A 155 4.22 -14.32 -12.45
N ASP A 156 4.54 -13.74 -11.30
CA ASP A 156 5.82 -13.95 -10.62
C ASP A 156 5.76 -15.11 -9.61
N TYR A 157 6.07 -16.31 -10.09
CA TYR A 157 6.11 -17.53 -9.26
C TYR A 157 7.32 -17.61 -8.34
N LYS A 158 8.29 -16.67 -8.41
CA LYS A 158 9.41 -16.63 -7.45
C LYS A 158 8.91 -16.43 -6.02
N ARG A 159 7.75 -15.79 -5.85
CA ARG A 159 7.05 -15.60 -4.55
C ARG A 159 6.60 -16.91 -3.89
N ASN A 160 6.43 -17.97 -4.67
CA ASN A 160 6.00 -19.28 -4.18
C ASN A 160 7.19 -20.17 -3.78
N ARG A 161 8.43 -19.70 -3.95
CA ARG A 161 9.62 -20.46 -3.56
C ARG A 161 9.68 -20.66 -2.04
N PRO A 162 10.33 -21.75 -1.59
CA PRO A 162 10.66 -21.95 -0.18
C PRO A 162 11.48 -20.79 0.39
N HIS A 163 11.39 -20.63 1.72
CA HIS A 163 12.27 -19.73 2.45
C HIS A 163 13.72 -20.22 2.35
N LEU A 164 14.65 -19.31 2.62
CA LEU A 164 16.07 -19.63 2.75
C LEU A 164 16.27 -20.53 3.96
N CYS A 165 17.16 -21.52 3.82
CA CYS A 165 17.53 -22.40 4.90
C CYS A 165 18.41 -21.64 5.91
N SER A 166 17.90 -21.42 7.12
CA SER A 166 18.66 -20.76 8.20
C SER A 166 19.92 -21.54 8.59
N PHE A 167 19.88 -22.88 8.55
CA PHE A 167 21.03 -23.74 8.84
C PHE A 167 22.09 -23.69 7.75
N PHE A 168 21.69 -23.58 6.49
CA PHE A 168 22.65 -23.41 5.39
C PHE A 168 23.36 -22.07 5.46
N ALA A 169 22.63 -21.00 5.81
CA ALA A 169 23.24 -19.69 6.03
C ALA A 169 24.30 -19.69 7.16
N LYS A 170 24.22 -20.64 8.10
CA LYS A 170 25.20 -20.85 9.17
C LYS A 170 26.29 -21.87 8.82
N GLY A 171 26.16 -22.60 7.72
CA GLY A 171 27.07 -23.70 7.34
C GLY A 171 26.81 -25.05 8.04
N GLU A 172 25.69 -25.20 8.74
CA GLU A 172 25.36 -26.38 9.56
C GLU A 172 24.25 -27.27 8.95
N CYS A 173 23.90 -27.07 7.68
CA CYS A 173 22.83 -27.85 7.06
C CYS A 173 23.29 -29.27 6.71
N SER A 174 22.91 -30.24 7.54
CA SER A 174 23.17 -31.68 7.31
C SER A 174 22.28 -32.33 6.24
N ARG A 175 21.26 -31.61 5.74
CA ARG A 175 20.24 -32.16 4.82
C ARG A 175 20.67 -32.13 3.36
N GLY A 176 21.76 -31.44 3.02
CA GLY A 176 22.28 -31.34 1.65
C GLY A 176 21.20 -30.98 0.62
N ASP A 177 21.21 -31.65 -0.52
CA ASP A 177 20.26 -31.41 -1.62
C ASP A 177 18.83 -31.88 -1.33
N ALA A 178 18.63 -32.70 -0.29
CA ALA A 178 17.31 -33.11 0.15
C ALA A 178 16.61 -32.06 1.03
N CYS A 179 17.28 -30.92 1.31
CA CYS A 179 16.70 -29.85 2.10
C CYS A 179 15.50 -29.19 1.39
N PRO A 180 14.30 -29.14 1.99
CA PRO A 180 13.14 -28.47 1.38
C PRO A 180 13.28 -26.94 1.28
N TYR A 181 14.24 -26.36 1.99
CA TYR A 181 14.52 -24.93 2.02
C TYR A 181 15.64 -24.59 1.04
N ARG A 182 15.66 -23.34 0.57
CA ARG A 182 16.64 -22.92 -0.44
C ARG A 182 18.01 -22.68 0.17
N HIS A 183 19.03 -23.22 -0.49
CA HIS A 183 20.44 -23.05 -0.17
C HIS A 183 21.03 -21.89 -1.01
N GLU A 184 20.53 -20.69 -0.76
CA GLU A 184 21.02 -19.45 -1.38
C GLU A 184 21.27 -18.41 -0.27
N LEU A 185 22.25 -17.53 -0.46
CA LEU A 185 22.49 -16.44 0.49
C LEU A 185 21.44 -15.34 0.30
N PRO A 186 20.99 -14.67 1.38
CA PRO A 186 20.16 -13.48 1.27
C PRO A 186 20.88 -12.42 0.43
N GLN A 187 20.16 -11.74 -0.46
CA GLN A 187 20.73 -10.62 -1.20
C GLN A 187 21.05 -9.47 -0.23
N ALA A 188 22.25 -8.90 -0.32
CA ALA A 188 22.70 -7.81 0.57
C ALA A 188 21.80 -6.55 0.49
N ASN A 189 21.18 -6.31 -0.67
CA ASN A 189 20.23 -5.20 -0.88
C ASN A 189 18.76 -5.63 -0.71
N ALA A 190 18.49 -6.67 0.08
CA ALA A 190 17.13 -7.11 0.35
C ALA A 190 16.36 -6.01 1.10
N MET A 191 15.20 -5.66 0.58
CA MET A 191 14.29 -4.72 1.24
C MET A 191 13.92 -5.24 2.64
N PRO A 192 13.78 -4.35 3.65
CA PRO A 192 13.51 -4.76 5.02
C PRO A 192 12.21 -5.58 5.09
N SER A 193 12.20 -6.63 5.90
CA SER A 193 10.99 -7.42 6.15
C SER A 193 9.97 -6.57 6.88
N GLN A 194 8.75 -6.51 6.35
CA GLN A 194 7.68 -5.66 6.90
C GLN A 194 6.58 -6.49 7.53
N THR A 195 5.87 -5.87 8.46
CA THR A 195 4.76 -6.52 9.14
C THR A 195 3.57 -6.66 8.20
N ILE A 196 2.82 -7.76 8.31
CA ILE A 196 1.59 -8.00 7.53
C ILE A 196 0.59 -6.85 7.70
N GLN A 197 0.48 -6.30 8.92
CA GLN A 197 -0.41 -5.18 9.24
C GLN A 197 -0.06 -3.91 8.46
N GLU A 198 1.22 -3.56 8.37
CA GLU A 198 1.69 -2.38 7.62
C GLU A 198 1.39 -2.50 6.13
N ARG A 199 1.63 -3.68 5.56
CA ARG A 199 1.33 -3.99 4.15
C ARG A 199 -0.16 -3.95 3.85
N TYR A 200 -0.99 -4.40 4.79
CA TYR A 200 -2.45 -4.39 4.65
C TYR A 200 -3.03 -2.98 4.81
N ALA A 201 -2.49 -2.18 5.74
CA ALA A 201 -2.90 -0.80 5.93
C ALA A 201 -2.55 0.03 4.69
N GLY A 202 -1.29 -0.07 4.21
CA GLY A 202 -0.77 0.73 3.10
C GLY A 202 0.02 1.97 3.56
N THR A 203 0.31 2.09 4.86
CA THR A 203 0.96 3.26 5.46
C THR A 203 2.47 3.31 5.22
N SER A 204 3.17 2.16 5.19
CA SER A 204 4.64 2.12 5.18
C SER A 204 5.23 1.00 4.32
N ASP A 205 4.56 0.56 3.24
CA ASP A 205 5.07 -0.53 2.40
C ASP A 205 6.35 -0.11 1.63
N ALA A 206 7.46 -0.83 1.83
CA ALA A 206 8.73 -0.54 1.19
C ALA A 206 8.68 -0.88 -0.31
N VAL A 207 7.96 -1.94 -0.69
CA VAL A 207 7.73 -2.30 -2.09
C VAL A 207 6.80 -1.28 -2.73
N GLY A 208 5.75 -0.87 -2.02
CA GLY A 208 4.84 0.18 -2.46
C GLY A 208 5.57 1.49 -2.76
N ARG A 209 6.39 1.97 -1.82
CA ARG A 209 7.24 3.15 -2.00
C ARG A 209 8.20 3.02 -3.18
N ALA A 210 8.83 1.88 -3.37
CA ALA A 210 9.74 1.67 -4.49
C ALA A 210 9.02 1.73 -5.84
N ILE A 211 7.80 1.19 -5.94
CA ILE A 211 6.98 1.26 -7.15
C ILE A 211 6.57 2.71 -7.44
N LEU A 212 6.10 3.46 -6.44
CA LEU A 212 5.73 4.87 -6.58
C LEU A 212 6.95 5.74 -6.94
N ALA A 213 8.11 5.50 -6.32
CA ALA A 213 9.33 6.24 -6.63
C ALA A 213 9.79 5.98 -8.08
N LYS A 214 9.70 4.72 -8.54
CA LYS A 214 10.00 4.36 -9.94
C LYS A 214 9.02 5.02 -10.91
N ALA A 215 7.72 5.05 -10.57
CA ALA A 215 6.70 5.72 -11.37
C ALA A 215 6.94 7.23 -11.46
N ALA A 216 7.25 7.89 -10.35
CA ALA A 216 7.60 9.32 -10.33
C ALA A 216 8.88 9.62 -11.12
N SER A 217 9.90 8.76 -11.01
CA SER A 217 11.14 8.89 -11.78
C SER A 217 10.89 8.78 -13.29
N SER A 218 9.96 7.90 -13.72
CA SER A 218 9.58 7.79 -15.13
C SER A 218 8.92 9.06 -15.69
N LYS A 219 8.33 9.88 -14.81
CA LYS A 219 7.75 11.19 -15.13
C LYS A 219 8.73 12.36 -14.90
N GLY A 220 10.01 12.07 -14.65
CA GLY A 220 11.06 13.08 -14.50
C GLY A 220 11.27 13.64 -13.09
N LEU A 221 10.57 13.13 -12.06
CA LEU A 221 10.83 13.48 -10.66
C LEU A 221 11.87 12.54 -10.04
N THR A 222 13.14 12.73 -10.40
CA THR A 222 14.25 12.03 -9.74
C THR A 222 14.61 12.74 -8.43
N PRO A 223 14.80 12.01 -7.31
CA PRO A 223 15.27 12.60 -6.06
C PRO A 223 16.60 13.36 -6.25
N PRO A 224 16.79 14.53 -5.63
CA PRO A 224 18.03 15.28 -5.72
C PRO A 224 19.21 14.50 -5.11
N GLU A 225 20.39 14.64 -5.71
CA GLU A 225 21.65 14.13 -5.13
C GLU A 225 21.94 14.82 -3.79
N ASP A 226 21.69 16.12 -3.74
CA ASP A 226 21.84 16.94 -2.53
C ASP A 226 20.85 16.53 -1.44
N THR A 227 21.38 15.91 -0.38
CA THR A 227 20.58 15.40 0.75
C THR A 227 19.90 16.49 1.58
N SER A 228 20.32 17.75 1.39
CA SER A 228 19.77 18.93 2.08
C SER A 228 18.49 19.45 1.43
N VAL A 229 18.21 19.05 0.19
CA VAL A 229 17.02 19.47 -0.55
C VAL A 229 15.84 18.60 -0.10
N MET A 230 15.03 19.16 0.80
CA MET A 230 13.79 18.56 1.29
C MET A 230 12.57 19.42 0.90
N SER A 231 12.70 20.20 -0.17
CA SER A 231 11.67 21.13 -0.64
C SER A 231 11.12 20.71 -1.99
N LEU A 232 9.80 20.79 -2.15
CA LEU A 232 9.12 20.62 -3.42
C LEU A 232 8.69 21.98 -3.96
N TYR A 233 8.97 22.18 -5.24
CA TYR A 233 8.60 23.36 -6.01
C TYR A 233 7.37 23.03 -6.85
N LEU A 234 6.32 23.82 -6.65
CA LEU A 234 5.04 23.70 -7.36
C LEU A 234 4.87 24.92 -8.26
N THR A 235 4.51 24.68 -9.52
CA THR A 235 4.24 25.74 -10.51
C THR A 235 2.84 25.61 -11.09
N SER A 236 2.36 26.68 -11.71
CA SER A 236 1.04 26.74 -12.35
C SER A 236 -0.11 26.68 -11.33
N LEU A 237 0.07 27.35 -10.19
CA LEU A 237 -0.97 27.47 -9.17
C LEU A 237 -2.13 28.38 -9.62
N PRO A 238 -3.37 28.08 -9.22
CA PRO A 238 -4.51 28.95 -9.46
C PRO A 238 -4.34 30.27 -8.70
N GLU A 239 -4.98 31.32 -9.24
CA GLU A 239 -4.96 32.66 -8.65
C GLU A 239 -5.83 32.70 -7.38
N ALA A 240 -5.45 33.53 -6.40
CA ALA A 240 -6.04 33.56 -5.06
C ALA A 240 -7.57 33.84 -5.02
N GLY A 241 -8.15 34.31 -6.13
CA GLY A 241 -9.59 34.57 -6.25
C GLY A 241 -10.44 33.41 -6.80
N GLN A 242 -9.83 32.32 -7.28
CA GLN A 242 -10.55 31.17 -7.85
C GLN A 242 -10.79 30.05 -6.84
N VAL A 243 -9.93 29.93 -5.82
CA VAL A 243 -10.00 28.88 -4.80
C VAL A 243 -10.71 29.42 -3.57
N SER A 244 -11.73 28.71 -3.10
CA SER A 244 -12.54 29.12 -1.93
C SER A 244 -11.78 29.07 -0.59
N THR A 245 -10.67 28.35 -0.54
CA THR A 245 -9.87 28.06 0.66
C THR A 245 -8.43 28.52 0.46
N ASP A 246 -7.76 28.99 1.52
CA ASP A 246 -6.36 29.39 1.47
C ASP A 246 -5.49 28.33 0.77
N LEU A 247 -4.82 28.71 -0.33
CA LEU A 247 -4.06 27.79 -1.18
C LEU A 247 -2.99 26.99 -0.41
N SER A 248 -2.40 27.60 0.62
CA SER A 248 -1.45 26.95 1.52
C SER A 248 -2.09 25.81 2.32
N SER A 249 -3.32 26.01 2.80
CA SER A 249 -4.07 24.99 3.54
C SER A 249 -4.54 23.88 2.60
N ALA A 250 -5.04 24.21 1.41
CA ALA A 250 -5.44 23.24 0.39
C ALA A 250 -4.29 22.32 0.00
N LEU A 251 -3.09 22.85 -0.23
CA LEU A 251 -1.90 22.05 -0.53
C LEU A 251 -1.51 21.14 0.64
N LYS A 252 -1.54 21.65 1.88
CA LYS A 252 -1.25 20.82 3.06
C LYS A 252 -2.24 19.66 3.17
N THR A 253 -3.53 19.94 3.05
CA THR A 253 -4.59 18.94 3.08
C THR A 253 -4.39 17.89 1.99
N TRP A 254 -4.11 18.33 0.75
CA TRP A 254 -3.85 17.41 -0.36
C TRP A 254 -2.70 16.44 -0.07
N PHE A 255 -1.56 16.94 0.43
CA PHE A 255 -0.41 16.09 0.74
C PHE A 255 -0.70 15.09 1.88
N LEU A 256 -1.45 15.52 2.89
CA LEU A 256 -1.84 14.67 4.03
C LEU A 256 -2.86 13.59 3.64
N GLU A 257 -3.76 13.91 2.72
CA GLU A 257 -4.78 12.98 2.22
C GLU A 257 -4.20 11.91 1.28
N HIS A 258 -3.28 12.30 0.39
CA HIS A 258 -2.81 11.40 -0.67
C HIS A 258 -1.53 10.65 -0.30
N THR A 259 -0.73 11.18 0.63
CA THR A 259 0.54 10.55 1.04
C THR A 259 0.31 9.69 2.28
N SER A 260 0.18 8.38 2.11
CA SER A 260 0.00 7.47 3.23
C SER A 260 1.22 7.50 4.17
N GLY A 261 0.96 7.61 5.48
CA GLY A 261 2.00 7.67 6.52
C GLY A 261 2.63 9.05 6.74
N LEU A 262 2.17 10.11 6.06
CA LEU A 262 2.66 11.46 6.29
C LEU A 262 1.97 12.11 7.50
N ALA A 263 2.71 12.30 8.60
CA ALA A 263 2.19 13.04 9.76
C ALA A 263 2.16 14.56 9.47
N PRO A 264 1.21 15.33 10.02
CA PRO A 264 1.16 16.79 9.89
C PRO A 264 2.47 17.51 10.29
N ALA A 265 3.16 16.98 11.31
CA ALA A 265 4.46 17.49 11.76
C ALA A 265 5.61 17.29 10.74
N SER A 266 5.40 16.47 9.71
CA SER A 266 6.40 16.24 8.66
C SER A 266 6.52 17.43 7.70
N ILE A 267 5.51 18.31 7.65
CA ILE A 267 5.49 19.51 6.83
C ILE A 267 5.98 20.69 7.69
N LYS A 268 7.16 21.22 7.37
CA LYS A 268 7.78 22.33 8.10
C LYS A 268 7.09 23.67 7.78
N SER A 269 6.88 23.95 6.50
CA SER A 269 6.25 25.20 6.05
C SER A 269 5.76 25.07 4.61
N VAL A 270 4.67 25.77 4.27
CA VAL A 270 4.20 25.96 2.90
C VAL A 270 4.21 27.45 2.60
N THR A 271 5.10 27.87 1.71
CA THR A 271 5.23 29.27 1.28
C THR A 271 4.70 29.41 -0.13
N VAL A 272 3.61 30.15 -0.29
CA VAL A 272 2.99 30.47 -1.57
C VAL A 272 3.51 31.83 -2.03
N VAL A 273 3.90 31.93 -3.29
CA VAL A 273 4.35 33.18 -3.94
C VAL A 273 3.37 33.50 -5.07
N GLU A 274 2.34 34.29 -4.74
CA GLU A 274 1.22 34.62 -5.62
C GLU A 274 1.68 35.30 -6.92
N ALA A 275 2.62 36.25 -6.83
CA ALA A 275 3.13 37.00 -7.98
C ALA A 275 3.75 36.13 -9.09
N SER A 276 4.20 34.93 -8.74
CA SER A 276 4.84 33.98 -9.66
C SER A 276 4.05 32.68 -9.84
N HIS A 277 2.84 32.60 -9.28
CA HIS A 277 2.00 31.41 -9.26
C HIS A 277 2.78 30.14 -8.87
N CYS A 278 3.68 30.26 -7.88
CA CYS A 278 4.50 29.15 -7.40
C CYS A 278 4.40 28.95 -5.89
N ALA A 279 4.66 27.72 -5.42
CA ALA A 279 4.71 27.40 -4.01
C ALA A 279 5.89 26.49 -3.69
N PHE A 280 6.39 26.63 -2.46
CA PHE A 280 7.42 25.76 -1.91
C PHE A 280 6.86 25.03 -0.70
N VAL A 281 6.94 23.71 -0.72
CA VAL A 281 6.57 22.84 0.40
C VAL A 281 7.85 22.29 1.00
N ASN A 282 8.18 22.72 2.22
CA ASN A 282 9.36 22.27 2.93
C ASN A 282 8.99 21.16 3.91
N PHE A 283 9.70 20.03 3.85
CA PHE A 283 9.53 18.91 4.78
C PHE A 283 10.60 18.91 5.86
N THR A 284 10.32 18.24 6.99
CA THR A 284 11.28 18.06 8.10
C THR A 284 12.22 16.88 7.87
N SER A 285 11.78 15.86 7.11
CA SER A 285 12.53 14.64 6.83
C SER A 285 12.64 14.39 5.33
N ARG A 286 13.80 13.88 4.89
CA ARG A 286 14.03 13.48 3.50
C ARG A 286 13.08 12.37 3.07
N GLN A 287 12.82 11.40 3.95
CA GLN A 287 11.91 10.29 3.66
C GLN A 287 10.49 10.78 3.38
N ALA A 288 10.03 11.79 4.13
CA ALA A 288 8.73 12.42 3.93
C ALA A 288 8.67 13.21 2.61
N ALA A 289 9.74 13.93 2.28
CA ALA A 289 9.84 14.66 1.01
C ALA A 289 9.81 13.70 -0.18
N GLU A 290 10.59 12.62 -0.14
CA GLU A 290 10.65 11.61 -1.20
C GLU A 290 9.34 10.84 -1.35
N SER A 291 8.67 10.48 -0.25
CA SER A 291 7.35 9.83 -0.32
C SER A 291 6.31 10.77 -0.90
N ALA A 292 6.30 12.04 -0.48
CA ALA A 292 5.37 13.04 -1.00
C ALA A 292 5.63 13.30 -2.50
N ALA A 293 6.90 13.41 -2.90
CA ALA A 293 7.29 13.55 -4.30
C ALA A 293 6.92 12.33 -5.14
N ALA A 294 7.11 11.12 -4.61
CA ALA A 294 6.76 9.88 -5.29
C ALA A 294 5.25 9.78 -5.53
N THR A 295 4.45 10.07 -4.51
CA THR A 295 2.99 10.13 -4.61
C THR A 295 2.53 11.18 -5.60
N ALA A 296 3.03 12.41 -5.45
CA ALA A 296 2.59 13.54 -6.25
C ALA A 296 3.07 13.46 -7.70
N GLY A 297 4.26 12.94 -7.95
CA GLY A 297 4.74 12.64 -9.30
C GLY A 297 3.93 11.51 -9.96
N THR A 298 3.50 10.51 -9.19
CA THR A 298 2.75 9.36 -9.72
C THR A 298 1.32 9.73 -10.10
N ILE A 299 0.57 10.39 -9.20
CA ILE A 299 -0.83 10.77 -9.45
C ILE A 299 -0.93 12.05 -10.30
N GLY A 300 -0.03 13.00 -10.07
CA GLY A 300 -0.21 14.40 -10.45
C GLY A 300 -1.05 15.15 -9.41
N ILE A 301 -0.70 16.40 -9.11
CA ILE A 301 -1.52 17.25 -8.25
C ILE A 301 -2.56 17.95 -9.14
N THR A 302 -3.83 17.82 -8.78
CA THR A 302 -4.91 18.59 -9.39
C THR A 302 -5.68 19.32 -8.30
N LEU A 303 -5.68 20.66 -8.33
CA LEU A 303 -6.51 21.47 -7.45
C LEU A 303 -7.63 22.10 -8.27
N GLU A 304 -8.88 21.88 -7.85
CA GLU A 304 -10.09 22.41 -8.51
C GLU A 304 -10.12 22.20 -10.04
N GLY A 305 -9.62 21.05 -10.51
CA GLY A 305 -9.60 20.67 -11.92
C GLY A 305 -8.41 21.21 -12.72
N ARG A 306 -7.47 21.95 -12.11
CA ARG A 306 -6.24 22.40 -12.77
C ARG A 306 -5.02 21.59 -12.36
N PRO A 307 -4.24 21.06 -13.32
CA PRO A 307 -3.02 20.34 -13.02
C PRO A 307 -1.92 21.29 -12.56
N ILE A 308 -1.26 20.93 -11.46
CA ILE A 308 -0.09 21.63 -10.92
C ILE A 308 1.14 20.82 -11.30
N SER A 309 2.15 21.50 -11.84
CA SER A 309 3.43 20.88 -12.16
C SER A 309 4.35 20.91 -10.93
N ILE A 310 5.15 19.86 -10.78
CA ILE A 310 5.97 19.62 -9.60
C ILE A 310 7.40 19.43 -10.04
N ALA A 311 8.33 20.04 -9.31
CA ALA A 311 9.74 19.78 -9.41
C ALA A 311 10.37 19.78 -8.02
N TRP A 312 11.59 19.29 -7.92
CA TRP A 312 12.38 19.46 -6.70
C TRP A 312 12.85 20.90 -6.56
N GLY A 313 12.84 21.41 -5.34
CA GLY A 313 13.40 22.73 -5.04
C GLY A 313 14.91 22.75 -5.31
N ARG A 314 15.45 23.96 -5.52
CA ARG A 314 16.90 24.15 -5.60
C ARG A 314 17.46 24.45 -4.22
N SER A 315 18.69 24.00 -3.95
CA SER A 315 19.37 24.36 -2.71
C SER A 315 19.48 25.89 -2.63
N ARG A 316 19.18 26.44 -1.45
CA ARG A 316 19.29 27.89 -1.24
C ARG A 316 20.77 28.21 -1.26
N ALA A 317 21.23 29.02 -2.23
CA ALA A 317 22.57 29.58 -2.19
C ALA A 317 22.76 30.22 -0.81
N LYS A 318 23.76 29.75 -0.04
CA LYS A 318 24.07 30.33 1.28
C LYS A 318 24.23 31.83 1.07
N ARG A 319 23.31 32.61 1.62
CA ARG A 319 23.45 34.06 1.69
C ARG A 319 24.75 34.30 2.46
N ALA A 320 25.78 34.81 1.77
CA ALA A 320 27.07 35.09 2.40
C ALA A 320 26.81 35.94 3.66
N PRO A 321 27.45 35.62 4.80
CA PRO A 321 27.27 36.42 5.99
C PRO A 321 27.62 37.87 5.64
N ALA A 322 26.68 38.78 5.88
CA ALA A 322 26.92 40.19 5.71
C ALA A 322 28.13 40.56 6.57
N ILE A 323 29.20 41.00 5.91
CA ILE A 323 30.38 41.55 6.57
C ILE A 323 29.86 42.75 7.35
N ALA A 324 29.82 42.63 8.68
CA ALA A 324 29.51 43.73 9.56
C ALA A 324 30.64 44.77 9.38
N ALA A 325 30.27 45.94 8.88
CA ALA A 325 31.15 47.10 8.75
C ALA A 325 31.40 47.74 10.12
#